data_AF-A0A835VB93-F1
#
_entry.id   AF-A0A835VB93-F1
#
_cell.length_a   1.000
_cell.length_b   1.000
_cell.length_c   1.000
_cell.angle_alpha   90.00
_cell.angle_beta   90.00
_cell.angle_gamma   90.00
#
_symmetry.space_group_name_H-M   'P 1'
#
loop_
_entity.id
_entity.type
_entity.pdbx_description
1 polymer ?
#
loop_
_entity_poly.entity_id
_entity_poly.type
_entity_poly.pdbx_seq_one_letter_code
_entity_poly.pdbx_strand_id
1 'polypeptide(L)'
;MCGRLELRMLENLLLSMPWGDVLGKLNHLTGSCARHDSGDREGGGVLCGQAKLFDTPGILHPYHFTTRLTREEQKLVHMSKELTPRTYRIKPGHSVHIGGLMRLDVEECSVSSIYLTVWASLLLPLHMGKKENAPKMRQDHFGQQLQPPIGETRINDLGKWVRNEFRVVGESWQESSTDIAVAGLGWIAVCLKGEVSLGVWTYSGIDVVSRKSLTSAKARIFEEAGFSMSRIVSQAGRRLNKEKQKSKRKQVEDKGIRLAQFH
;
A
#
# COMPACT_ATOMS: atom_id res chain seq x y z
N MET A 1 22.72 19.20 47.00
CA MET A 1 22.02 18.04 47.59
C MET A 1 21.26 17.37 46.43
N CYS A 2 21.78 16.33 45.77
CA CYS A 2 21.86 14.91 46.20
C CYS A 2 20.46 14.37 46.57
N GLY A 3 19.93 13.24 46.06
CA GLY A 3 20.39 12.14 45.19
C GLY A 3 19.15 11.53 44.47
N ARG A 4 19.23 10.75 43.39
CA ARG A 4 19.84 9.42 43.14
C ARG A 4 19.08 8.24 43.79
N LEU A 5 18.78 7.23 42.94
CA LEU A 5 18.21 5.88 43.14
C LEU A 5 16.71 5.80 42.77
N GLU A 6 16.22 4.87 41.94
CA GLU A 6 16.63 3.47 41.74
C GLU A 6 16.62 3.01 40.26
N LEU A 7 17.69 2.31 39.87
CA LEU A 7 17.84 1.57 38.61
C LEU A 7 18.33 0.13 38.90
N ARG A 8 18.07 -0.39 40.10
CA ARG A 8 18.64 -1.66 40.60
C ARG A 8 17.73 -2.90 40.48
N MET A 9 16.51 -2.78 39.94
CA MET A 9 15.66 -3.97 39.74
C MET A 9 15.83 -4.66 38.38
N LEU A 10 16.49 -4.04 37.40
CA LEU A 10 16.63 -4.61 36.05
C LEU A 10 17.95 -5.35 35.80
N GLU A 11 18.95 -5.22 36.67
CA GLU A 11 20.23 -5.95 36.53
C GLU A 11 20.14 -7.41 36.96
N ASN A 12 19.19 -7.79 37.84
CA ASN A 12 19.12 -9.15 38.38
C ASN A 12 18.38 -10.17 37.50
N LEU A 13 17.75 -9.74 36.40
CA LEU A 13 17.00 -10.64 35.50
C LEU A 13 17.78 -11.04 34.23
N LEU A 14 18.94 -10.42 33.99
CA LEU A 14 19.77 -10.68 32.80
C LEU A 14 21.02 -11.54 33.09
N LEU A 15 21.28 -11.89 34.35
CA LEU A 15 22.48 -12.64 34.76
C LEU A 15 22.29 -14.16 34.88
N SER A 16 21.14 -14.72 34.46
CA SER A 16 20.87 -16.17 34.57
C SER A 16 20.85 -16.94 33.25
N MET A 17 21.45 -16.44 32.16
CA MET A 17 21.54 -17.19 30.89
C MET A 17 22.99 -17.35 30.42
N PRO A 18 23.45 -18.57 30.09
CA PRO A 18 24.85 -18.82 29.74
C PRO A 18 25.07 -18.56 28.24
N TRP A 19 25.55 -17.36 27.90
CA TRP A 19 26.10 -17.06 26.58
C TRP A 19 27.51 -16.50 26.74
N GLY A 20 28.42 -17.34 27.23
CA GLY A 20 29.82 -16.99 27.50
C GLY A 20 30.72 -16.87 26.25
N ASP A 21 30.29 -17.34 25.07
CA ASP A 21 31.24 -17.57 23.96
C ASP A 21 30.97 -16.80 22.65
N VAL A 22 30.06 -15.83 22.62
CA VAL A 22 29.76 -15.09 21.38
C VAL A 22 30.36 -13.68 21.33
N LEU A 23 30.87 -13.15 22.45
CA LEU A 23 31.49 -11.81 22.50
C LEU A 23 32.93 -11.74 21.94
N GLY A 24 33.57 -12.87 21.62
CA GLY A 24 34.94 -12.91 21.08
C GLY A 24 35.06 -12.68 19.56
N LYS A 25 33.94 -12.60 18.81
CA LYS A 25 33.95 -12.52 17.33
C LYS A 25 33.32 -11.26 16.73
N LEU A 26 33.10 -10.22 17.52
CA LEU A 26 32.55 -8.94 17.05
C LEU A 26 33.58 -7.81 16.89
N ASN A 27 34.88 -8.13 16.80
CA ASN A 27 35.93 -7.16 16.45
C ASN A 27 36.23 -7.07 14.95
N HIS A 28 35.54 -7.84 14.12
CA HIS A 28 35.54 -7.68 12.67
C HIS A 28 34.11 -7.37 12.26
N LEU A 29 33.82 -6.09 12.02
CA LEU A 29 32.81 -5.52 11.11
C LEU A 29 32.54 -4.06 11.52
N THR A 30 33.60 -3.27 11.63
CA THR A 30 33.49 -1.82 11.45
C THR A 30 33.28 -1.57 9.96
N GLY A 31 32.06 -1.25 9.55
CA GLY A 31 31.81 -0.60 8.27
C GLY A 31 32.38 0.81 8.31
N SER A 32 33.70 0.97 8.12
CA SER A 32 34.30 2.28 7.90
C SER A 32 34.02 2.72 6.47
N CYS A 33 33.26 3.81 6.30
CA CYS A 33 33.41 4.60 5.07
C CYS A 33 34.87 5.07 5.03
N ALA A 34 35.57 4.67 3.97
CA ALA A 34 36.98 4.98 3.75
C ALA A 34 37.23 6.48 3.86
N ARG A 35 38.19 6.88 4.70
CA ARG A 35 38.80 8.20 4.64
C ARG A 35 39.74 8.21 3.44
N HIS A 36 39.43 9.03 2.45
CA HIS A 36 40.42 9.51 1.50
C HIS A 36 40.79 10.93 1.90
N ASP A 37 42.05 11.11 2.29
CA ASP A 37 42.68 12.42 2.47
C ASP A 37 42.70 13.18 1.15
N SER A 38 42.07 14.36 1.12
CA SER A 38 42.61 15.61 0.56
C SER A 38 41.48 16.62 0.28
N GLY A 39 41.54 17.76 0.95
CA GLY A 39 40.73 18.94 0.65
C GLY A 39 39.59 19.18 1.64
N ASP A 40 39.93 19.76 2.78
CA ASP A 40 38.97 20.41 3.68
C ASP A 40 38.06 21.37 2.89
N ARG A 41 36.80 20.98 2.76
CA ARG A 41 35.70 21.93 2.79
C ARG A 41 35.01 21.72 4.13
N GLU A 42 35.33 22.58 5.09
CA GLU A 42 34.54 22.75 6.32
C GLU A 42 33.13 23.23 5.94
N GLY A 43 32.27 22.28 5.55
CA GLY A 43 30.84 22.41 5.72
C GLY A 43 30.53 21.92 7.13
N GLY A 44 30.27 22.84 8.06
CA GLY A 44 29.93 22.50 9.45
C GLY A 44 28.88 21.38 9.50
N GLY A 45 29.22 20.28 10.16
CA GLY A 45 28.29 19.18 10.36
C GLY A 45 27.01 19.66 11.06
N VAL A 46 25.86 19.14 10.64
CA VAL A 46 24.53 19.50 11.19
C VAL A 46 24.42 19.25 12.69
N LEU A 47 25.26 18.36 13.25
CA LEU A 47 25.29 18.04 14.66
C LEU A 47 26.47 18.75 15.34
N CYS A 48 26.19 19.45 16.44
CA CYS A 48 27.20 20.14 17.23
C CYS A 48 28.05 19.15 18.04
N GLY A 49 29.37 19.32 18.05
CA GLY A 49 30.30 18.57 18.92
C GLY A 49 30.53 17.09 18.58
N GLN A 50 30.99 16.31 19.59
CA GLN A 50 31.34 14.88 19.52
C GLN A 50 30.13 13.92 19.35
N ALA A 51 28.99 14.40 18.84
CA ALA A 51 27.81 13.57 18.66
C ALA A 51 28.02 12.56 17.52
N LYS A 52 27.65 11.29 17.75
CA LYS A 52 27.68 10.22 16.75
C LYS A 52 26.25 9.77 16.47
N LEU A 53 25.86 9.82 15.20
CA LEU A 53 24.63 9.23 14.69
C LEU A 53 24.94 7.82 14.21
N PHE A 54 24.28 6.82 14.81
CA PHE A 54 24.39 5.43 14.36
C PHE A 54 23.14 5.07 13.58
N ASP A 55 23.32 4.68 12.33
CA ASP A 55 22.25 4.10 11.53
C ASP A 55 22.10 2.62 11.90
N THR A 56 20.92 2.24 12.37
CA THR A 56 20.61 0.85 12.68
C THR A 56 19.90 0.22 11.49
N PRO A 57 20.25 -1.02 11.08
CA PRO A 57 19.53 -1.72 10.02
C PRO A 57 18.01 -1.71 10.25
N GLY A 58 17.24 -1.33 9.23
CA GLY A 58 15.78 -1.25 9.32
C GLY A 58 15.13 -2.63 9.48
N ILE A 59 14.16 -2.73 10.38
CA ILE A 59 13.40 -3.97 10.61
C ILE A 59 12.22 -4.02 9.64
N LEU A 60 12.07 -5.16 8.95
CA LEU A 60 10.95 -5.42 8.05
C LEU A 60 9.79 -6.09 8.80
N HIS A 61 8.59 -5.52 8.66
CA HIS A 61 7.40 -6.02 9.32
C HIS A 61 6.56 -6.90 8.38
N PRO A 62 6.34 -8.20 8.69
CA PRO A 62 5.65 -9.15 7.80
C PRO A 62 4.15 -8.86 7.62
N TYR A 63 3.60 -7.98 8.45
CA TYR A 63 2.22 -7.52 8.38
C TYR A 63 1.99 -6.37 7.39
N HIS A 64 3.05 -5.81 6.80
CA HIS A 64 2.96 -4.82 5.74
C HIS A 64 2.91 -5.48 4.36
N PHE A 65 2.02 -4.99 3.49
CA PHE A 65 1.96 -5.43 2.10
C PHE A 65 3.30 -5.29 1.36
N THR A 66 4.05 -4.21 1.63
CA THR A 66 5.32 -3.93 0.95
C THR A 66 6.34 -5.05 1.09
N THR A 67 6.32 -5.83 2.18
CA THR A 67 7.22 -6.98 2.37
C THR A 67 6.86 -8.21 1.54
N ARG A 68 5.60 -8.30 1.07
CA ARG A 68 5.09 -9.45 0.31
C ARG A 68 5.00 -9.20 -1.18
N LEU A 69 5.06 -7.93 -1.60
CA LEU A 69 4.94 -7.51 -2.99
C LEU A 69 6.29 -7.57 -3.71
N THR A 70 6.27 -7.91 -5.00
CA THR A 70 7.45 -7.82 -5.86
C THR A 70 7.84 -6.36 -6.09
N ARG A 71 9.05 -6.11 -6.59
CA ARG A 71 9.52 -4.74 -6.87
C ARG A 71 8.63 -4.00 -7.89
N GLU A 72 8.00 -4.70 -8.81
CA GLU A 72 7.08 -4.09 -9.79
C GLU A 72 5.74 -3.74 -9.14
N GLU A 73 5.20 -4.64 -8.31
CA GLU A 73 3.97 -4.43 -7.55
C GLU A 73 4.14 -3.29 -6.52
N GLN A 74 5.29 -3.22 -5.86
CA GLN A 74 5.63 -2.14 -4.94
C GLN A 74 5.58 -0.76 -5.61
N LYS A 75 5.99 -0.65 -6.88
CA LYS A 75 5.89 0.63 -7.62
C LYS A 75 4.44 1.09 -7.82
N LEU A 76 3.49 0.16 -7.92
CA LEU A 76 2.07 0.47 -8.05
C LEU A 76 1.50 0.98 -6.73
N VAL A 77 1.91 0.39 -5.60
CA VAL A 77 1.42 0.74 -4.26
C VAL A 77 2.15 1.97 -3.70
N HIS A 78 3.39 2.21 -4.12
CA HIS A 78 4.22 3.30 -3.64
C HIS A 78 3.60 4.68 -3.93
N MET A 79 3.52 5.50 -2.89
CA MET A 79 2.96 6.84 -2.92
C MET A 79 4.07 7.84 -3.25
N SER A 80 4.31 8.08 -4.53
CA SER A 80 5.33 9.04 -5.00
C SER A 80 4.79 10.46 -5.17
N LYS A 81 3.47 10.63 -5.18
CA LYS A 81 2.77 11.91 -5.33
C LYS A 81 1.75 12.08 -4.23
N GLU A 82 1.28 13.31 -4.05
CA GLU A 82 0.15 13.60 -3.18
C GLU A 82 -1.04 12.68 -3.51
N LEU A 83 -1.63 12.12 -2.46
CA LEU A 83 -2.77 11.23 -2.60
C LEU A 83 -3.99 12.02 -3.06
N THR A 84 -4.63 11.55 -4.12
CA THR A 84 -5.90 12.10 -4.57
C THR A 84 -7.04 11.23 -4.03
N PRO A 85 -8.01 11.82 -3.30
CA PRO A 85 -9.12 11.05 -2.77
C PRO A 85 -10.04 10.56 -3.88
N ARG A 86 -10.40 9.28 -3.82
CA ARG A 86 -11.35 8.65 -4.75
C ARG A 86 -12.59 8.20 -4.00
N THR A 87 -13.69 8.92 -4.16
CA THR A 87 -14.89 8.74 -3.31
C THR A 87 -16.03 8.06 -4.04
N TYR A 88 -16.63 7.05 -3.41
CA TYR A 88 -17.83 6.39 -3.88
C TYR A 88 -19.01 6.68 -2.97
N ARG A 89 -20.20 6.83 -3.55
CA ARG A 89 -21.46 6.70 -2.82
C ARG A 89 -21.94 5.27 -2.97
N ILE A 90 -21.95 4.52 -1.89
CA ILE A 90 -22.17 3.07 -1.91
C ILE A 90 -23.39 2.69 -1.06
N LYS A 91 -24.14 1.69 -1.52
CA LYS A 91 -25.30 1.13 -0.82
C LYS A 91 -24.92 -0.20 -0.15
N PRO A 92 -25.68 -0.67 0.84
CA PRO A 92 -25.57 -2.05 1.33
C PRO A 92 -25.59 -3.08 0.20
N GLY A 93 -24.87 -4.19 0.37
CA GLY A 93 -24.73 -5.23 -0.65
C GLY A 93 -23.78 -4.91 -1.80
N HIS A 94 -22.98 -3.83 -1.69
CA HIS A 94 -21.94 -3.48 -2.65
C HIS A 94 -20.55 -3.60 -2.04
N SER A 95 -19.54 -3.66 -2.90
CA SER A 95 -18.14 -3.84 -2.55
C SER A 95 -17.25 -2.90 -3.36
N VAL A 96 -16.13 -2.47 -2.75
CA VAL A 96 -15.06 -1.72 -3.40
C VAL A 96 -13.79 -2.55 -3.35
N HIS A 97 -13.18 -2.82 -4.51
CA HIS A 97 -11.89 -3.49 -4.64
C HIS A 97 -10.80 -2.45 -4.85
N ILE A 98 -9.64 -2.67 -4.21
CA ILE A 98 -8.42 -1.88 -4.40
C ILE A 98 -7.33 -2.84 -4.89
N GLY A 99 -7.09 -2.82 -6.20
CA GLY A 99 -6.35 -3.89 -6.86
C GLY A 99 -6.91 -5.27 -6.50
N GLY A 100 -6.06 -6.28 -6.52
CA GLY A 100 -6.32 -7.60 -5.96
C GLY A 100 -5.78 -7.76 -4.52
N LEU A 101 -5.62 -6.65 -3.79
CA LEU A 101 -5.03 -6.62 -2.43
C LEU A 101 -6.07 -6.51 -1.32
N MET A 102 -7.13 -5.75 -1.56
CA MET A 102 -8.16 -5.47 -0.55
C MET A 102 -9.53 -5.38 -1.23
N ARG A 103 -10.55 -5.88 -0.53
CA ARG A 103 -11.96 -5.64 -0.84
C ARG A 103 -12.68 -5.18 0.42
N LEU A 104 -13.49 -4.13 0.33
CA LEU A 104 -14.36 -3.68 1.41
C LEU A 104 -15.81 -3.89 0.98
N ASP A 105 -16.53 -4.71 1.74
CA ASP A 105 -17.95 -5.01 1.56
C ASP A 105 -18.77 -4.16 2.54
N VAL A 106 -19.83 -3.52 2.05
CA VAL A 106 -20.83 -2.84 2.90
C VAL A 106 -21.95 -3.83 3.17
N GLU A 107 -22.02 -4.30 4.41
CA GLU A 107 -22.92 -5.40 4.82
C GLU A 107 -24.30 -4.83 5.17
N GLU A 108 -24.43 -4.36 6.40
CA GLU A 108 -25.66 -3.78 6.94
C GLU A 108 -25.41 -2.32 7.27
N CYS A 109 -26.42 -1.48 7.05
CA CYS A 109 -26.30 -0.06 7.27
C CYS A 109 -27.65 0.49 7.74
N SER A 110 -27.63 1.34 8.77
CA SER A 110 -28.83 2.01 9.27
C SER A 110 -29.38 3.07 8.31
N VAL A 111 -28.60 3.42 7.29
CA VAL A 111 -28.92 4.41 6.25
C VAL A 111 -28.82 3.82 4.85
N SER A 112 -29.50 4.44 3.89
CA SER A 112 -29.63 3.91 2.52
C SER A 112 -28.33 3.88 1.71
N SER A 113 -27.38 4.76 2.02
CA SER A 113 -26.07 4.81 1.36
C SER A 113 -25.04 5.47 2.27
N ILE A 114 -23.77 5.13 2.12
CA ILE A 114 -22.64 5.77 2.80
C ILE A 114 -21.64 6.30 1.78
N TYR A 115 -20.67 7.08 2.26
CA TYR A 115 -19.54 7.52 1.44
C TYR A 115 -18.26 6.82 1.88
N LEU A 116 -17.55 6.26 0.90
CA LEU A 116 -16.24 5.66 1.09
C LEU A 116 -15.22 6.44 0.26
N THR A 117 -14.22 7.01 0.92
CA THR A 117 -13.13 7.71 0.25
C THR A 117 -11.85 6.88 0.34
N VAL A 118 -11.36 6.39 -0.80
CA VAL A 118 -10.14 5.61 -0.90
C VAL A 118 -8.93 6.54 -0.98
N TRP A 119 -8.03 6.40 0.00
CA TRP A 119 -6.73 7.06 0.07
C TRP A 119 -5.64 6.02 -0.16
N ALA A 120 -5.28 5.83 -1.42
CA ALA A 120 -4.24 4.90 -1.87
C ALA A 120 -3.64 5.41 -3.18
N SER A 121 -2.49 4.84 -3.58
CA SER A 121 -1.82 5.20 -4.84
C SER A 121 -2.79 5.24 -6.03
N LEU A 122 -2.72 6.31 -6.82
CA LEU A 122 -3.52 6.48 -8.05
C LEU A 122 -3.21 5.44 -9.12
N LEU A 123 -2.08 4.74 -9.02
CA LEU A 123 -1.75 3.66 -9.96
C LEU A 123 -2.57 2.40 -9.70
N LEU A 124 -3.18 2.28 -8.51
CA LEU A 124 -4.01 1.14 -8.17
C LEU A 124 -5.38 1.26 -8.84
N PRO A 125 -5.81 0.25 -9.62
CA PRO A 125 -7.15 0.17 -10.17
C PRO A 125 -8.14 -0.02 -9.03
N LEU A 126 -9.27 0.68 -9.10
CA LEU A 126 -10.39 0.47 -8.20
C LEU A 126 -11.55 -0.16 -8.96
N HIS A 127 -12.37 -0.93 -8.25
CA HIS A 127 -13.61 -1.44 -8.82
C HIS A 127 -14.75 -1.44 -7.78
N MET A 128 -15.80 -0.66 -8.04
CA MET A 128 -17.04 -0.71 -7.26
C MET A 128 -18.06 -1.60 -7.97
N GLY A 129 -18.61 -2.60 -7.27
CA GLY A 129 -19.66 -3.47 -7.82
C GLY A 129 -20.47 -4.17 -6.74
N LYS A 130 -21.49 -4.94 -7.15
CA LYS A 130 -22.30 -5.70 -6.20
C LYS A 130 -21.48 -6.79 -5.51
N LYS A 131 -21.72 -7.00 -4.22
CA LYS A 131 -21.03 -8.00 -3.39
C LYS A 131 -21.24 -9.42 -3.92
N GLU A 132 -22.42 -9.73 -4.47
CA GLU A 132 -22.73 -11.03 -5.08
C GLU A 132 -21.75 -11.45 -6.18
N ASN A 133 -21.18 -10.47 -6.90
CA ASN A 133 -20.23 -10.70 -7.97
C ASN A 133 -18.77 -10.75 -7.48
N ALA A 134 -18.51 -10.54 -6.18
CA ALA A 134 -17.16 -10.48 -5.65
C ALA A 134 -16.34 -11.79 -5.82
N PRO A 135 -16.93 -13.00 -5.71
CA PRO A 135 -16.21 -14.24 -6.02
C PRO A 135 -15.78 -14.31 -7.49
N LYS A 136 -16.69 -13.94 -8.41
CA LYS A 136 -16.40 -13.88 -9.85
C LYS A 136 -15.35 -12.83 -10.18
N MET A 137 -15.45 -11.64 -9.57
CA MET A 137 -14.48 -10.56 -9.71
C MET A 137 -13.07 -11.02 -9.35
N ARG A 138 -12.96 -11.81 -8.28
CA ARG A 138 -11.69 -12.37 -7.85
C ARG A 138 -11.13 -13.38 -8.83
N GLN A 139 -11.97 -14.29 -9.33
CA GLN A 139 -11.54 -15.32 -10.27
C GLN A 139 -11.10 -14.74 -11.62
N ASP A 140 -11.88 -13.80 -12.15
CA ASP A 140 -11.72 -13.33 -13.53
C ASP A 140 -10.75 -12.16 -13.66
N HIS A 141 -10.57 -11.35 -12.60
CA HIS A 141 -9.87 -10.07 -12.73
C HIS A 141 -8.64 -9.88 -11.83
N PHE A 142 -8.46 -10.64 -10.75
CA PHE A 142 -7.23 -10.54 -9.94
C PHE A 142 -6.04 -11.03 -10.77
N GLY A 143 -4.90 -10.34 -10.68
CA GLY A 143 -3.76 -10.66 -11.54
C GLY A 143 -3.83 -10.04 -12.95
N GLN A 144 -5.02 -9.63 -13.40
CA GLN A 144 -5.27 -9.05 -14.73
C GLN A 144 -5.63 -7.56 -14.68
N GLN A 145 -6.90 -7.23 -14.46
CA GLN A 145 -7.36 -5.84 -14.38
C GLN A 145 -7.21 -5.28 -12.96
N LEU A 146 -7.34 -6.14 -11.95
CA LEU A 146 -7.12 -5.82 -10.54
C LEU A 146 -5.71 -6.24 -10.14
N GLN A 147 -4.74 -5.41 -10.53
CA GLN A 147 -3.33 -5.53 -10.14
C GLN A 147 -2.97 -4.47 -9.10
N PRO A 148 -2.06 -4.76 -8.17
CA PRO A 148 -1.39 -6.03 -7.91
C PRO A 148 -2.32 -7.04 -7.17
N PRO A 149 -2.03 -8.36 -7.20
CA PRO A 149 -0.85 -9.00 -7.78
C PRO A 149 -0.77 -8.88 -9.30
N ILE A 150 0.43 -9.00 -9.87
CA ILE A 150 0.63 -9.03 -11.33
C ILE A 150 0.72 -10.48 -11.79
N GLY A 151 -0.24 -10.91 -12.63
CA GLY A 151 -0.38 -12.30 -13.07
C GLY A 151 -1.29 -13.14 -12.17
N GLU A 152 -1.98 -14.11 -12.77
CA GLU A 152 -2.99 -14.95 -12.08
C GLU A 152 -2.35 -15.92 -11.08
N THR A 153 -1.21 -16.51 -11.43
CA THR A 153 -0.49 -17.48 -10.57
C THR A 153 -0.03 -16.83 -9.26
N ARG A 154 0.30 -15.54 -9.31
CA ARG A 154 0.85 -14.75 -8.21
C ARG A 154 -0.13 -14.56 -7.04
N ILE A 155 -1.43 -14.75 -7.25
CA ILE A 155 -2.45 -14.65 -6.20
C ILE A 155 -2.19 -15.65 -5.08
N ASN A 156 -1.76 -16.87 -5.43
CA ASN A 156 -1.56 -17.96 -4.48
C ASN A 156 -0.40 -17.69 -3.50
N ASP A 157 0.59 -16.91 -3.94
CA ASP A 157 1.78 -16.58 -3.16
C ASP A 157 1.51 -15.54 -2.06
N LEU A 158 0.42 -14.77 -2.17
CA LEU A 158 0.10 -13.72 -1.18
C LEU A 158 -0.58 -14.26 0.08
N GLY A 159 -1.01 -15.52 0.05
CA GLY A 159 -1.58 -16.24 1.20
C GLY A 159 -3.09 -16.39 1.15
N LYS A 160 -3.69 -16.75 2.30
CA LYS A 160 -5.14 -17.00 2.40
C LYS A 160 -5.90 -15.68 2.39
N TRP A 161 -7.09 -15.68 1.80
CA TRP A 161 -7.99 -14.52 1.79
C TRP A 161 -8.93 -14.59 2.98
N VAL A 162 -8.81 -13.62 3.87
CA VAL A 162 -9.51 -13.61 5.15
C VAL A 162 -10.38 -12.37 5.28
N ARG A 163 -11.48 -12.50 6.03
CA ARG A 163 -12.42 -11.42 6.33
C ARG A 163 -12.16 -10.90 7.74
N ASN A 164 -12.09 -9.58 7.87
CA ASN A 164 -12.14 -8.85 9.13
C ASN A 164 -13.43 -8.05 9.17
N GLU A 165 -14.09 -7.99 10.32
CA GLU A 165 -15.35 -7.30 10.48
C GLU A 165 -15.18 -6.03 11.31
N PHE A 166 -15.79 -4.94 10.86
CA PHE A 166 -15.72 -3.64 11.52
C PHE A 166 -17.11 -3.04 11.63
N ARG A 167 -17.42 -2.48 12.80
CA ARG A 167 -18.62 -1.70 13.05
C ARG A 167 -18.22 -0.24 13.19
N VAL A 168 -18.81 0.63 12.38
CA VAL A 168 -18.51 2.07 12.34
C VAL A 168 -19.77 2.86 12.62
N VAL A 169 -19.66 3.83 13.52
CA VAL A 169 -20.71 4.81 13.81
C VAL A 169 -20.20 6.17 13.36
N GLY A 170 -21.05 6.91 12.66
CA GLY A 170 -20.76 8.27 12.21
C GLY A 170 -21.90 9.23 12.49
N GLU A 171 -21.55 10.50 12.66
CA GLU A 171 -22.48 11.54 13.10
C GLU A 171 -22.83 12.54 11.99
N SER A 172 -22.09 12.52 10.87
CA SER A 172 -22.16 13.55 9.83
C SER A 172 -22.02 12.97 8.41
N TRP A 173 -22.72 13.58 7.47
CA TRP A 173 -22.59 13.29 6.03
C TRP A 173 -21.44 14.04 5.35
N GLN A 174 -20.80 14.97 6.07
CA GLN A 174 -19.73 15.82 5.56
C GLN A 174 -18.36 15.44 6.12
N GLU A 175 -18.34 14.72 7.24
CA GLU A 175 -17.10 14.40 7.95
C GLU A 175 -16.88 12.90 8.05
N SER A 176 -15.66 12.48 7.79
CA SER A 176 -15.29 11.07 7.91
C SER A 176 -15.11 10.72 9.38
N SER A 177 -15.78 9.67 9.84
CA SER A 177 -15.79 9.30 11.25
C SER A 177 -14.65 8.34 11.58
N THR A 178 -14.37 7.39 10.69
CA THR A 178 -13.38 6.33 10.93
C THR A 178 -12.63 6.02 9.64
N ASP A 179 -11.33 5.81 9.76
CA ASP A 179 -10.51 5.25 8.71
C ASP A 179 -10.31 3.76 8.96
N ILE A 180 -10.48 2.95 7.92
CA ILE A 180 -10.02 1.57 7.87
C ILE A 180 -8.67 1.57 7.15
N ALA A 181 -7.59 1.46 7.93
CA ALA A 181 -6.22 1.50 7.43
C ALA A 181 -5.67 0.09 7.20
N VAL A 182 -4.98 -0.10 6.08
CA VAL A 182 -4.34 -1.36 5.71
C VAL A 182 -2.85 -1.15 5.54
N ALA A 183 -2.05 -1.92 6.28
CA ALA A 183 -0.61 -1.71 6.39
C ALA A 183 0.11 -1.82 5.03
N GLY A 184 0.74 -0.73 4.62
CA GLY A 184 1.49 -0.65 3.37
C GLY A 184 0.65 -0.45 2.11
N LEU A 185 -0.67 -0.22 2.20
CA LEU A 185 -1.55 0.05 1.05
C LEU A 185 -2.16 1.46 1.08
N GLY A 186 -2.67 1.87 2.24
CA GLY A 186 -3.43 3.11 2.39
C GLY A 186 -4.59 2.94 3.36
N TRP A 187 -5.64 3.76 3.22
CA TRP A 187 -6.84 3.63 4.03
C TRP A 187 -8.11 3.98 3.26
N ILE A 188 -9.25 3.57 3.80
CA ILE A 188 -10.57 3.96 3.34
C ILE A 188 -11.23 4.77 4.45
N ALA A 189 -11.51 6.04 4.18
CA ALA A 189 -12.26 6.90 5.09
C ALA A 189 -13.76 6.65 4.92
N VAL A 190 -14.44 6.38 6.03
CA VAL A 190 -15.87 6.08 6.07
C VAL A 190 -16.62 7.30 6.59
N CYS A 191 -17.55 7.81 5.78
CA CYS A 191 -18.37 8.97 6.09
C CYS A 191 -19.85 8.60 5.99
N LEU A 192 -20.55 8.68 7.13
CA LEU A 192 -21.97 8.39 7.25
C LEU A 192 -22.58 9.10 8.47
N LYS A 193 -23.91 9.24 8.48
CA LYS A 193 -24.68 9.60 9.67
C LYS A 193 -25.54 8.42 10.10
N GLY A 194 -25.01 7.57 10.96
CA GLY A 194 -25.64 6.32 11.38
C GLY A 194 -24.60 5.26 11.67
N GLU A 195 -25.00 4.00 11.52
CA GLU A 195 -24.16 2.85 11.80
C GLU A 195 -24.04 1.95 10.57
N VAL A 196 -22.85 1.38 10.37
CA VAL A 196 -22.59 0.42 9.30
C VAL A 196 -21.69 -0.73 9.79
N SER A 197 -22.01 -1.95 9.34
CA SER A 197 -21.13 -3.11 9.40
C SER A 197 -20.38 -3.29 8.08
N LEU A 198 -19.07 -3.45 8.16
CA LEU A 198 -18.14 -3.54 7.04
C LEU A 198 -17.38 -4.86 7.10
N GLY A 199 -17.37 -5.58 5.98
CA GLY A 199 -16.53 -6.76 5.78
C GLY A 199 -15.28 -6.41 4.99
N VAL A 200 -14.12 -6.34 5.63
CA VAL A 200 -12.85 -6.03 5.00
C VAL A 200 -12.10 -7.32 4.71
N TRP A 201 -11.90 -7.60 3.43
CA TRP A 201 -11.18 -8.78 2.98
C TRP A 201 -9.78 -8.42 2.50
N THR A 202 -8.80 -9.17 2.97
CA THR A 202 -7.40 -9.03 2.57
C THR A 202 -6.64 -10.34 2.79
N TYR A 203 -5.32 -10.36 2.57
CA TYR A 203 -4.49 -11.55 2.77
C TYR A 203 -4.15 -11.76 4.25
N SER A 204 -4.09 -13.03 4.67
CA SER A 204 -3.84 -13.43 6.05
C SER A 204 -2.54 -12.87 6.60
N GLY A 205 -2.59 -12.27 7.79
CA GLY A 205 -1.44 -11.68 8.46
C GLY A 205 -1.06 -10.28 7.98
N ILE A 206 -1.80 -9.68 7.04
CA ILE A 206 -1.75 -8.24 6.79
C ILE A 206 -2.57 -7.53 7.87
N ASP A 207 -2.01 -6.47 8.44
CA ASP A 207 -2.68 -5.72 9.49
C ASP A 207 -3.73 -4.75 8.92
N VAL A 208 -4.90 -4.76 9.55
CA VAL A 208 -6.05 -3.91 9.21
C VAL A 208 -6.58 -3.31 10.50
N VAL A 209 -6.53 -1.99 10.61
CA VAL A 209 -6.82 -1.26 11.84
C VAL A 209 -7.89 -0.21 11.58
N SER A 210 -8.86 -0.11 12.50
CA SER A 210 -9.77 1.02 12.56
C SER A 210 -9.16 2.14 13.41
N ARG A 211 -9.25 3.37 12.94
CA ARG A 211 -8.76 4.56 13.67
C ARG A 211 -9.66 5.76 13.45
N LYS A 212 -9.53 6.78 14.29
CA LYS A 212 -10.17 8.08 14.05
C LYS A 212 -9.71 8.63 12.70
N SER A 213 -10.63 9.18 11.92
CA SER A 213 -10.28 9.65 10.59
C SER A 213 -9.24 10.77 10.63
N LEU A 214 -8.23 10.68 9.76
CA LEU A 214 -7.25 11.74 9.56
C LEU A 214 -7.81 12.90 8.73
N THR A 215 -8.89 12.67 7.99
CA THR A 215 -9.45 13.64 7.05
C THR A 215 -10.82 14.09 7.54
N SER A 216 -10.92 15.35 7.99
CA SER A 216 -12.18 15.87 8.54
C SER A 216 -13.27 16.04 7.49
N ALA A 217 -12.95 16.25 6.20
CA ALA A 217 -13.96 16.47 5.16
C ALA A 217 -14.01 15.33 4.13
N LYS A 218 -15.22 14.96 3.72
CA LYS A 218 -15.44 14.08 2.57
C LYS A 218 -14.97 14.75 1.27
N ALA A 219 -14.39 13.98 0.36
CA ALA A 219 -14.04 14.52 -0.96
C ALA A 219 -15.28 14.96 -1.75
N ARG A 220 -15.11 15.99 -2.60
CA ARG A 220 -16.18 16.55 -3.44
C ARG A 220 -16.32 15.85 -4.79
N ILE A 221 -15.26 15.18 -5.25
CA ILE A 221 -15.20 14.47 -6.52
C ILE A 221 -15.53 13.01 -6.26
N PHE A 222 -16.46 12.47 -7.05
CA PHE A 222 -16.94 11.11 -6.93
C PHE A 222 -16.50 10.27 -8.14
N GLU A 223 -16.20 9.02 -7.86
CA GLU A 223 -15.94 7.98 -8.85
C GLU A 223 -17.25 7.26 -9.21
N GLU A 224 -17.33 6.76 -10.44
CA GLU A 224 -18.46 5.99 -10.94
C GLU A 224 -18.35 4.50 -10.59
N ALA A 225 -19.47 3.78 -10.65
CA ALA A 225 -19.47 2.33 -10.49
C ALA A 225 -18.67 1.62 -11.60
N GLY A 226 -18.13 0.45 -11.29
CA GLY A 226 -17.28 -0.32 -12.20
C GLY A 226 -15.80 0.00 -12.01
N PHE A 227 -15.01 -0.22 -13.07
CA PHE A 227 -13.55 -0.03 -13.06
C PHE A 227 -13.18 1.45 -13.15
N SER A 228 -12.56 1.95 -12.09
CA SER A 228 -11.95 3.29 -12.06
C SER A 228 -10.44 3.13 -12.27
N MET A 229 -9.98 3.44 -13.48
CA MET A 229 -8.56 3.61 -13.78
C MET A 229 -8.19 5.09 -13.63
N SER A 230 -7.06 5.39 -12.98
CA SER A 230 -6.63 6.80 -12.94
C SER A 230 -6.38 7.33 -14.36
N ARG A 231 -6.62 8.63 -14.55
CA ARG A 231 -6.35 9.31 -15.83
C ARG A 231 -4.90 9.11 -16.28
N ILE A 232 -3.96 9.04 -15.34
CA ILE A 232 -2.54 8.79 -15.60
C ILE A 232 -2.34 7.40 -16.21
N VAL A 233 -2.88 6.35 -15.59
CA VAL A 233 -2.75 4.98 -16.12
C VAL A 233 -3.48 4.84 -17.45
N SER A 234 -4.66 5.46 -17.58
CA SER A 234 -5.42 5.49 -18.83
C SER A 234 -4.65 6.17 -19.97
N GLN A 235 -3.99 7.29 -19.71
CA GLN A 235 -3.16 7.98 -20.69
C GLN A 235 -1.90 7.19 -21.05
N ALA A 236 -1.24 6.57 -20.06
CA ALA A 236 -0.08 5.71 -20.28
C ALA A 236 -0.45 4.49 -21.16
N GLY A 237 -1.57 3.82 -20.85
CA GLY A 237 -2.09 2.71 -21.66
C GLY A 237 -2.39 3.12 -23.11
N ARG A 238 -3.00 4.29 -23.33
CA ARG A 238 -3.22 4.84 -24.68
C ARG A 238 -1.91 5.11 -25.43
N ARG A 239 -0.88 5.61 -24.76
CA ARG A 239 0.45 5.85 -25.35
C ARG A 239 1.11 4.53 -25.77
N LEU A 240 1.14 3.54 -24.87
CA LEU A 240 1.70 2.20 -25.14
C LEU A 240 0.98 1.50 -26.30
N ASN A 241 -0.35 1.57 -26.38
CA ASN A 241 -1.10 0.99 -27.50
C ASN A 241 -0.78 1.69 -28.84
N LYS A 242 -0.61 3.01 -28.85
CA LYS A 242 -0.19 3.75 -30.06
C LYS A 242 1.21 3.35 -30.50
N GLU A 243 2.14 3.15 -29.58
CA GLU A 243 3.51 2.68 -29.87
C GLU A 243 3.52 1.25 -30.43
N LYS A 244 2.76 0.32 -29.83
CA LYS A 244 2.60 -1.05 -30.35
C LYS A 244 1.96 -1.08 -31.75
N GLN A 245 1.02 -0.19 -32.05
CA GLN A 245 0.44 -0.08 -33.39
C GLN A 245 1.45 0.49 -34.40
N LYS A 246 2.26 1.48 -34.01
CA LYS A 246 3.34 2.02 -34.85
C LYS A 246 4.42 0.99 -35.15
N SER A 247 4.86 0.21 -34.16
CA SER A 247 5.87 -0.84 -34.37
C SER A 247 5.35 -1.96 -35.26
N LYS A 248 4.09 -2.39 -35.09
CA LYS A 248 3.44 -3.36 -35.98
C LYS A 248 3.34 -2.85 -37.42
N ARG A 249 2.93 -1.60 -37.65
CA ARG A 249 2.89 -1.00 -39.00
C ARG A 249 4.27 -0.97 -39.65
N LYS A 250 5.29 -0.55 -38.90
CA LYS A 250 6.68 -0.49 -39.40
C LYS A 250 7.23 -1.87 -39.78
N GLN A 251 6.92 -2.92 -39.02
CA GLN A 251 7.31 -4.30 -39.37
C GLN A 251 6.60 -4.84 -40.61
N VAL A 252 5.35 -4.45 -40.85
CA VAL A 252 4.60 -4.85 -42.06
C VAL A 252 5.16 -4.13 -43.29
N GLU A 253 5.48 -2.85 -43.16
CA GLU A 253 6.07 -2.03 -44.21
C GLU A 253 7.48 -2.51 -44.60
N ASP A 254 8.33 -2.84 -43.61
CA ASP A 254 9.69 -3.35 -43.82
C ASP A 254 9.70 -4.76 -44.46
N LYS A 255 8.70 -5.59 -44.14
CA LYS A 255 8.49 -6.89 -44.82
C LYS A 255 8.00 -6.72 -46.26
N GLY A 256 7.14 -5.75 -46.53
CA GLY A 256 6.67 -5.43 -47.88
C GLY A 256 7.80 -4.92 -48.78
N ILE A 257 8.66 -4.05 -48.25
CA ILE A 257 9.84 -3.52 -48.97
C ILE A 257 10.84 -4.64 -49.29
N ARG A 258 11.11 -5.55 -48.34
CA ARG A 258 11.99 -6.72 -48.60
C ARG A 258 11.45 -7.63 -49.69
N LEU A 259 10.14 -7.88 -49.74
CA LEU A 259 9.53 -8.72 -50.79
C LEU A 259 9.58 -8.08 -52.19
N ALA A 260 9.58 -6.75 -52.27
CA ALA A 260 9.66 -6.01 -53.53
C ALA A 260 11.09 -5.89 -54.10
N GLN A 261 12.13 -6.25 -53.34
CA GLN A 261 13.53 -6.21 -53.78
C GLN A 261 14.03 -7.56 -54.37
N PHE A 262 13.20 -8.61 -54.35
CA PHE A 262 13.52 -9.94 -54.90
C PHE A 262 12.73 -10.28 -56.19
N HIS A 263 12.08 -9.28 -56.80
CA HIS A 263 11.44 -9.34 -58.11
C HIS A 263 12.03 -8.26 -59.02
#